data_AF-Q5B646-F1
#
_entry.id   AF-Q5B646-F1
#
_cell.length_a   1.000
_cell.length_b   1.000
_cell.length_c   1.000
_cell.angle_alpha   90.00
_cell.angle_beta   90.00
_cell.angle_gamma   90.00
#
_symmetry.space_group_name_H-M   'P 1'
#
loop_
_entity.id
_entity.type
_entity.pdbx_description
1 polymer ?
#
loop_
_entity_poly.entity_id
_entity_poly.type
_entity_poly.pdbx_seq_one_letter_code
_entity_poly.pdbx_strand_id
1 'polypeptide(L)'
;MTQYTNDPSSCDLVGEGDVYGIGVRLGYYFSWISGLTAVFFDNPKAVRDTRRTVILVSLAVFIIIIQNTLNGSFALLEWSIVFPMARWAPLLVLFFASITNQDDPPGTIYRVHSRKGNDGRETPATGDNQVNITKMQTQHISSSPEVDTTNLMEILKKARPVRAAMMQLKLLLVAIGVSANVFSEKILAGNNIDLSDAPLLSSGQLIPFIVGLAGLVSTSWSVTIGERRDTTVQ
;
A
#
# COMPACT_ATOMS: atom_id res chain seq x y z
N MET A 1 4.32 -4.24 -30.04
CA MET A 1 4.56 -2.80 -30.09
C MET A 1 3.26 -2.15 -30.48
N THR A 2 2.91 -0.99 -29.90
CA THR A 2 1.70 -0.28 -30.33
C THR A 2 1.91 0.31 -31.72
N GLN A 3 1.15 -0.14 -32.72
CA GLN A 3 1.29 0.29 -34.11
C GLN A 3 -0.07 0.63 -34.72
N TYR A 4 -0.08 1.53 -35.70
CA TYR A 4 -1.24 1.69 -36.56
C TYR A 4 -1.37 0.47 -37.47
N THR A 5 -2.61 0.04 -37.70
CA THR A 5 -2.89 -0.92 -38.77
C THR A 5 -2.42 -0.38 -40.12
N ASN A 6 -1.92 -1.25 -41.00
CA ASN A 6 -1.45 -0.87 -42.35
C ASN A 6 -2.60 -0.62 -43.33
N ASP A 7 -3.85 -0.76 -42.89
CA ASP A 7 -5.01 -0.53 -43.71
C ASP A 7 -5.30 0.98 -43.80
N PRO A 8 -5.21 1.60 -45.00
CA PRO A 8 -5.43 3.03 -45.17
C PRO A 8 -6.87 3.47 -44.89
N SER A 9 -7.81 2.52 -44.79
CA SER A 9 -9.22 2.77 -44.51
C SER A 9 -9.59 2.67 -43.02
N SER A 10 -8.68 2.17 -42.17
CA SER A 10 -8.90 2.10 -40.73
C SER A 10 -7.83 2.86 -39.95
N CYS A 11 -8.28 3.62 -38.96
CA CYS A 11 -7.40 4.29 -38.00
C CYS A 11 -7.32 3.47 -36.71
N ASP A 12 -7.18 2.14 -36.85
CA ASP A 12 -7.15 1.26 -35.69
C ASP A 12 -5.76 1.22 -35.10
N LEU A 13 -5.71 1.39 -33.78
CA LEU A 13 -4.50 1.31 -33.00
C LEU A 13 -4.40 -0.07 -32.37
N VAL A 14 -3.44 -0.86 -32.83
CA VAL A 14 -3.18 -2.19 -32.27
C VAL A 14 -2.28 -1.99 -31.05
N GLY A 15 -2.84 -2.16 -29.86
CA GLY A 15 -2.11 -2.09 -28.59
C GLY A 15 -1.28 -3.35 -28.31
N GLU A 16 -0.18 -3.19 -27.58
CA GLU A 16 0.60 -4.34 -27.10
C GLU A 16 -0.11 -5.02 -25.92
N GLY A 17 -0.34 -6.33 -26.03
CA GLY A 17 -0.99 -7.15 -25.01
C GLY A 17 -0.22 -7.17 -23.69
N ASP A 18 1.08 -6.95 -23.70
CA ASP A 18 1.88 -6.93 -22.46
C ASP A 18 1.70 -5.66 -21.62
N VAL A 19 1.21 -4.55 -22.19
CA VAL A 19 0.92 -3.31 -21.44
C VAL A 19 -0.52 -3.30 -20.96
N TYR A 20 -1.43 -3.62 -21.87
CA TYR A 20 -2.87 -3.47 -21.65
C TYR A 20 -3.57 -4.78 -21.32
N GLY A 21 -2.82 -5.88 -21.31
CA GLY A 21 -3.33 -7.22 -21.08
C GLY A 21 -4.03 -7.35 -19.74
N ILE A 22 -4.87 -8.38 -19.70
CA ILE A 22 -5.74 -8.63 -18.56
C ILE A 22 -4.94 -8.87 -17.26
N GLY A 23 -3.72 -9.42 -17.34
CA GLY A 23 -2.86 -9.61 -16.17
C GLY A 23 -2.42 -8.30 -15.51
N VAL A 24 -2.00 -7.30 -16.28
CA VAL A 24 -1.60 -5.97 -15.77
C VAL A 24 -2.79 -5.28 -15.11
N ARG A 25 -3.95 -5.31 -15.78
CA ARG A 25 -5.20 -4.72 -15.29
C ARG A 25 -5.66 -5.34 -13.97
N LEU A 26 -5.76 -6.67 -13.92
CA LEU A 26 -6.15 -7.40 -12.71
C LEU A 26 -5.15 -7.16 -11.57
N GLY A 27 -3.86 -7.16 -11.87
CA GLY A 27 -2.82 -6.83 -10.88
C GLY A 27 -3.02 -5.45 -10.25
N TYR A 28 -3.32 -4.45 -11.10
CA TYR A 28 -3.63 -3.10 -10.64
C TYR A 28 -4.92 -3.04 -9.82
N TYR A 29 -5.99 -3.73 -10.24
CA TYR A 29 -7.25 -3.79 -9.47
C TYR A 29 -7.08 -4.47 -8.12
N PHE A 30 -6.34 -5.58 -8.05
CA PHE A 30 -6.05 -6.24 -6.78
C PHE A 30 -5.24 -5.35 -5.84
N SER A 31 -4.25 -4.64 -6.38
CA SER A 31 -3.47 -3.65 -5.62
C SER A 31 -4.35 -2.51 -5.07
N TRP A 32 -5.28 -2.01 -5.89
CA TRP A 32 -6.23 -0.98 -5.49
C TRP A 32 -7.22 -1.47 -4.41
N ILE A 33 -7.83 -2.66 -4.60
CA ILE A 33 -8.74 -3.27 -3.61
C ILE A 33 -8.00 -3.53 -2.30
N SER A 34 -6.75 -4.01 -2.35
CA SER A 34 -5.89 -4.16 -1.16
C SER A 34 -5.79 -2.84 -0.39
N GLY A 35 -5.52 -1.74 -1.10
CA GLY A 35 -5.43 -0.42 -0.45
C GLY A 35 -6.74 0.08 0.13
N LEU A 36 -7.87 -0.17 -0.55
CA LEU A 36 -9.17 0.11 0.01
C LEU A 36 -9.40 -0.66 1.29
N THR A 37 -9.20 -1.99 1.28
CA THR A 37 -9.38 -2.82 2.46
C THR A 37 -8.49 -2.35 3.61
N ALA A 38 -7.21 -2.06 3.36
CA ALA A 38 -6.32 -1.56 4.41
C ALA A 38 -6.81 -0.24 5.05
N VAL A 39 -7.33 0.69 4.24
CA VAL A 39 -7.83 2.00 4.69
C VAL A 39 -9.19 1.90 5.38
N PHE A 40 -10.09 1.04 4.92
CA PHE A 40 -11.42 0.89 5.52
C PHE A 40 -11.38 0.24 6.89
N PHE A 41 -10.42 -0.67 7.12
CA PHE A 41 -10.25 -1.38 8.39
C PHE A 41 -9.26 -0.70 9.35
N ASP A 42 -8.76 0.51 9.01
CA ASP A 42 -7.86 1.31 9.85
C ASP A 42 -6.67 0.52 10.45
N ASN A 43 -6.15 -0.45 9.68
CA ASN A 43 -5.09 -1.35 10.15
C ASN A 43 -3.73 -0.87 9.62
N PRO A 44 -2.85 -0.29 10.47
CA PRO A 44 -1.59 0.31 10.01
C PRO A 44 -0.59 -0.72 9.48
N LYS A 45 -0.67 -1.98 9.94
CA LYS A 45 0.15 -3.08 9.40
C LYS A 45 -0.29 -3.39 7.96
N ALA A 46 -1.60 -3.52 7.74
CA ALA A 46 -2.18 -3.76 6.42
C ALA A 46 -1.88 -2.62 5.42
N VAL A 47 -1.90 -1.36 5.87
CA VAL A 47 -1.53 -0.18 5.05
C VAL A 47 -0.06 -0.25 4.62
N ARG A 48 0.84 -0.65 5.52
CA ARG A 48 2.27 -0.79 5.24
C ARG A 48 2.55 -1.88 4.21
N ASP A 49 1.86 -3.01 4.31
CA ASP A 49 2.00 -4.14 3.38
C ASP A 49 1.42 -3.79 2.00
N THR A 50 0.26 -3.13 1.97
CA THR A 50 -0.32 -2.58 0.75
C THR A 50 0.65 -1.61 0.07
N ARG A 51 1.27 -0.68 0.81
CA ARG A 51 2.20 0.29 0.24
C ARG A 51 3.35 -0.39 -0.52
N ARG A 52 3.90 -1.46 0.04
CA ARG A 52 4.95 -2.25 -0.63
C ARG A 52 4.42 -2.88 -1.92
N THR A 53 3.23 -3.47 -1.88
CA THR A 53 2.57 -4.07 -3.05
C THR A 53 2.38 -3.05 -4.16
N VAL A 54 1.79 -1.89 -3.84
CA VAL A 54 1.52 -0.83 -4.83
C VAL A 54 2.82 -0.36 -5.47
N ILE A 55 3.88 -0.14 -4.69
CA ILE A 55 5.20 0.26 -5.22
C ILE A 55 5.76 -0.82 -6.16
N LEU A 56 5.64 -2.10 -5.82
CA LEU A 56 6.12 -3.20 -6.66
C LEU A 56 5.33 -3.31 -7.97
N VAL A 57 4.00 -3.20 -7.93
CA VAL A 57 3.15 -3.19 -9.14
C VAL A 57 3.49 -2.00 -10.01
N SER A 58 3.59 -0.79 -9.43
CA SER A 58 3.98 0.43 -10.17
C SER A 58 5.36 0.29 -10.81
N LEU A 59 6.33 -0.30 -10.10
CA LEU A 59 7.67 -0.54 -10.64
C LEU A 59 7.65 -1.54 -11.80
N ALA A 60 6.91 -2.64 -11.67
CA ALA A 60 6.76 -3.64 -12.73
C ALA A 60 6.18 -3.02 -14.00
N VAL A 61 5.09 -2.27 -13.87
CA VAL A 61 4.44 -1.58 -14.99
C VAL A 61 5.36 -0.52 -15.60
N PHE A 62 6.12 0.22 -14.79
CA PHE A 62 7.08 1.21 -15.28
C PHE A 62 8.20 0.56 -16.11
N ILE A 63 8.73 -0.59 -15.69
CA ILE A 63 9.73 -1.35 -16.45
C ILE A 63 9.17 -1.77 -17.81
N ILE A 64 7.93 -2.27 -17.84
CA ILE A 64 7.25 -2.69 -19.09
C ILE A 64 7.11 -1.49 -20.05
N ILE A 65 6.69 -0.33 -19.55
CA ILE A 65 6.60 0.89 -20.37
C ILE A 65 7.95 1.30 -20.95
N ILE A 66 9.03 1.25 -20.15
CA ILE A 66 10.37 1.59 -20.63
C ILE A 66 10.78 0.64 -21.77
N GLN A 67 10.60 -0.67 -21.58
CA GLN A 67 10.93 -1.65 -22.61
C GLN A 67 10.14 -1.41 -23.90
N ASN A 68 8.85 -1.09 -23.80
CA ASN A 68 8.01 -0.81 -24.97
C ASN A 68 8.34 0.51 -25.64
N THR A 69 8.74 1.53 -24.87
CA THR A 69 9.24 2.80 -25.41
C THR A 69 10.53 2.59 -26.19
N LEU A 70 11.46 1.76 -25.69
CA LEU A 70 12.71 1.42 -26.39
C LEU A 70 12.46 0.64 -27.69
N ASN A 71 11.36 -0.11 -27.76
CA ASN A 71 10.93 -0.82 -28.97
C ASN A 71 10.15 0.07 -29.96
N GLY A 72 10.11 1.39 -29.76
CA GLY A 72 9.50 2.35 -30.69
C GLY A 72 7.99 2.57 -30.50
N SER A 73 7.40 2.14 -29.39
CA SER A 73 5.99 2.36 -29.10
C SER A 73 5.66 3.84 -28.84
N PHE A 74 4.38 4.22 -29.00
CA PHE A 74 3.87 5.56 -28.75
C PHE A 74 3.84 5.90 -27.25
N ALA A 75 5.00 6.27 -26.69
CA ALA A 75 5.17 6.51 -25.25
C ALA A 75 4.16 7.51 -24.66
N LEU A 76 3.82 8.58 -25.39
CA LEU A 76 2.85 9.58 -24.89
C LEU A 76 1.46 8.99 -24.65
N LEU A 77 0.98 8.12 -25.55
CA LEU A 77 -0.32 7.49 -25.39
C LEU A 77 -0.28 6.47 -24.25
N GLU A 78 0.75 5.62 -24.21
CA GLU A 78 0.93 4.64 -23.13
C GLU A 78 1.01 5.31 -21.76
N TRP A 79 1.71 6.44 -21.68
CA TRP A 79 1.80 7.23 -20.46
C TRP A 79 0.45 7.85 -20.11
N SER A 80 -0.31 8.37 -21.06
CA SER A 80 -1.63 8.95 -20.78
C SER A 80 -2.63 7.97 -20.17
N ILE A 81 -2.54 6.69 -20.53
CA ILE A 81 -3.42 5.61 -20.02
C ILE A 81 -2.88 5.05 -18.69
N VAL A 82 -1.57 4.78 -18.62
CA VAL A 82 -0.99 4.11 -17.45
C VAL A 82 -0.74 5.08 -16.30
N PHE A 83 -0.43 6.35 -16.57
CA PHE A 83 -0.15 7.33 -15.53
C PHE A 83 -1.31 7.56 -14.54
N PRO A 84 -2.59 7.70 -14.96
CA PRO A 84 -3.69 7.79 -13.99
C PRO A 84 -3.78 6.53 -13.13
N MET A 85 -3.61 5.32 -13.69
CA MET A 85 -3.53 4.11 -12.88
C MET A 85 -2.33 4.18 -11.92
N ALA A 86 -1.12 4.30 -12.42
CA ALA A 86 0.08 4.30 -11.59
C ALA A 86 0.12 5.43 -10.55
N ARG A 87 -0.58 6.55 -10.74
CA ARG A 87 -0.58 7.69 -9.83
C ARG A 87 -1.69 7.64 -8.78
N TRP A 88 -2.91 7.26 -9.15
CA TRP A 88 -4.06 7.37 -8.25
C TRP A 88 -4.02 6.34 -7.11
N ALA A 89 -3.70 5.06 -7.39
CA ALA A 89 -3.65 4.04 -6.34
C ALA A 89 -2.58 4.30 -5.26
N PRO A 90 -1.31 4.62 -5.58
CA PRO A 90 -0.32 4.92 -4.56
C PRO A 90 -0.62 6.21 -3.81
N LEU A 91 -1.15 7.24 -4.49
CA LEU A 91 -1.53 8.48 -3.81
C LEU A 91 -2.56 8.21 -2.72
N LEU A 92 -3.56 7.37 -3.00
CA LEU A 92 -4.60 6.98 -2.06
C LEU A 92 -3.98 6.34 -0.80
N VAL A 93 -3.11 5.35 -0.99
CA VAL A 93 -2.47 4.61 0.11
C VAL A 93 -1.47 5.47 0.89
N LEU A 94 -0.64 6.25 0.19
CA LEU A 94 0.38 7.12 0.80
C LEU A 94 -0.25 8.27 1.59
N PHE A 95 -1.30 8.87 1.03
CA PHE A 95 -2.03 9.95 1.68
C PHE A 95 -2.67 9.46 3.00
N PHE A 96 -3.33 8.30 2.98
CA PHE A 96 -3.87 7.73 4.22
C PHE A 96 -2.80 7.29 5.21
N ALA A 97 -1.72 6.66 4.74
CA ALA A 97 -0.60 6.32 5.62
C ALA A 97 -0.04 7.57 6.32
N SER A 98 -0.02 8.72 5.66
CA SER A 98 0.42 9.98 6.26
C SER A 98 -0.54 10.47 7.36
N ILE A 99 -1.84 10.24 7.21
CA ILE A 99 -2.85 10.62 8.21
C ILE A 99 -2.82 9.65 9.40
N THR A 100 -2.72 8.34 9.16
CA THR A 100 -2.77 7.33 10.23
C THR A 100 -1.48 7.22 11.04
N ASN A 101 -0.32 7.64 10.49
CA ASN A 101 0.95 7.64 11.24
C ASN A 101 1.05 8.79 12.26
N GLN A 102 0.05 9.66 12.39
CA GLN A 102 0.06 10.75 13.36
C GLN A 102 -0.35 10.33 14.78
N ASP A 103 -0.78 9.07 14.98
CA ASP A 103 -1.28 8.61 16.27
C ASP A 103 -0.22 7.96 17.18
N ASP A 104 1.05 7.88 16.77
CA ASP A 104 2.12 7.55 17.72
C ASP A 104 2.31 8.76 18.64
N PRO A 105 1.96 8.68 19.94
CA PRO A 105 2.12 9.82 20.83
C PRO A 105 3.60 10.22 20.87
N PRO A 106 3.92 11.51 20.74
CA PRO A 106 5.29 12.01 20.77
C PRO A 106 5.88 11.76 22.15
N GLY A 107 6.44 10.57 22.37
CA GLY A 107 6.87 10.16 23.70
C GLY A 107 6.87 8.66 23.96
N THR A 108 6.29 7.81 23.09
CA THR A 108 6.62 6.38 23.14
C THR A 108 8.05 6.22 22.66
N ILE A 109 9.00 6.46 23.57
CA ILE A 109 10.37 5.99 23.48
C ILE A 109 10.22 4.52 23.11
N TYR A 110 10.52 4.18 21.86
CA TYR A 110 10.71 2.80 21.45
C TYR A 110 11.79 2.28 22.39
N ARG A 111 11.36 1.64 23.48
CA ARG A 111 12.23 0.91 24.39
C ARG A 111 12.75 -0.17 23.49
N VAL A 112 13.88 0.11 22.85
CA VAL A 112 14.62 -0.85 22.04
C VAL A 112 14.77 -2.02 22.99
N HIS A 113 13.92 -3.03 22.81
CA HIS A 113 14.16 -4.33 23.39
C HIS A 113 15.43 -4.75 22.67
N SER A 114 16.55 -4.34 23.25
CA SER A 114 17.87 -4.82 22.98
C SER A 114 17.71 -6.30 23.23
N ARG A 115 17.38 -7.00 22.15
CA ARG A 115 17.29 -8.44 22.08
C ARG A 115 18.70 -8.85 22.45
N LYS A 116 18.93 -9.07 23.74
CA LYS A 116 20.16 -9.66 24.26
C LYS A 116 20.31 -10.92 23.41
N GLY A 117 21.20 -10.84 22.43
CA GLY A 117 21.67 -11.99 21.72
C GLY A 117 22.24 -12.89 22.79
N ASN A 118 21.45 -13.88 23.18
CA ASN A 118 21.96 -15.03 23.88
C ASN A 118 22.58 -15.92 22.80
N ASP A 119 23.62 -15.40 22.15
CA ASP A 119 24.54 -16.21 21.38
C ASP A 119 25.34 -16.99 22.41
N GLY A 120 24.85 -18.19 22.70
CA GLY A 120 25.57 -19.22 23.44
C GLY A 120 26.77 -19.73 22.63
N ARG A 121 27.72 -18.85 22.34
CA ARG A 121 29.07 -19.24 21.95
C ARG A 121 30.01 -18.86 23.08
N GLU A 122 30.23 -19.85 23.94
CA GLU A 122 31.27 -19.84 24.94
C GLU A 122 32.62 -19.66 24.25
N THR A 123 33.27 -18.51 24.48
CA THR A 123 34.72 -18.37 24.38
C THR A 123 35.27 -18.20 25.79
N PRO A 124 36.30 -18.97 26.17
CA PRO A 124 36.82 -18.97 27.52
C PRO A 124 37.70 -17.73 27.78
N ALA A 125 37.43 -17.13 28.94
CA ALA A 125 38.33 -16.38 29.83
C ALA A 125 39.27 -15.32 29.22
N THR A 126 39.14 -14.08 29.68
CA THR A 126 40.19 -13.34 30.43
C THR A 126 39.72 -11.89 30.66
N GLY A 127 39.81 -11.41 31.90
CA GLY A 127 39.93 -9.99 32.21
C GLY A 127 38.76 -9.40 32.99
N ASP A 128 38.86 -9.50 34.31
CA ASP A 128 38.00 -8.83 35.28
C ASP A 128 37.97 -7.32 35.07
N ASN A 129 36.79 -6.76 34.84
CA ASN A 129 36.51 -5.36 35.16
C ASN A 129 35.05 -5.23 35.60
N GLN A 130 34.85 -5.31 36.92
CA GLN A 130 33.59 -5.03 37.59
C GLN A 130 33.24 -3.54 37.44
N VAL A 131 32.38 -3.23 36.47
CA VAL A 131 31.69 -1.93 36.44
C VAL A 131 30.49 -2.03 37.38
N ASN A 132 30.60 -1.36 38.52
CA ASN A 132 29.52 -1.12 39.49
C ASN A 132 28.33 -0.46 38.80
N ILE A 133 27.31 -1.25 38.45
CA ILE A 133 26.00 -0.73 38.04
C ILE A 133 25.23 -0.41 39.31
N THR A 134 25.32 0.85 39.69
CA THR A 134 24.59 1.51 40.76
C THR A 134 23.10 1.21 40.65
N LYS A 135 22.54 0.68 41.74
CA LYS A 135 21.11 0.52 42.01
C LYS A 135 20.38 1.84 41.76
N MET A 136 19.77 2.01 40.58
CA MET A 136 18.79 3.07 40.37
C MET A 136 17.50 2.67 41.08
N GLN A 137 17.26 3.36 42.19
CA GLN A 137 16.05 3.36 43.00
C GLN A 137 14.79 3.42 42.14
N THR A 138 13.99 2.36 42.20
CA THR A 138 12.57 2.36 41.87
C THR A 138 11.86 3.29 42.85
N GLN A 139 11.76 4.59 42.51
CA GLN A 139 10.89 5.51 43.22
C GLN A 139 9.43 5.16 42.91
N HIS A 140 8.75 4.63 43.92
CA HIS A 140 7.30 4.48 43.98
C HIS A 140 6.64 5.87 43.90
N ILE A 141 6.29 6.31 42.70
CA ILE A 141 5.39 7.46 42.49
C ILE A 141 3.96 6.92 42.63
N SER A 142 3.49 6.88 43.88
CA SER A 142 2.09 6.59 44.24
C SER A 142 1.34 7.90 44.39
N SER A 143 1.02 8.53 43.27
CA SER A 143 0.04 9.62 43.23
C SER A 143 -0.83 9.39 42.00
N SER A 144 -1.95 8.69 42.19
CA SER A 144 -2.96 8.52 41.15
C SER A 144 -3.57 9.89 40.88
N PRO A 145 -3.36 10.48 39.70
CA PRO A 145 -3.98 11.75 39.37
C PRO A 145 -5.49 11.54 39.31
N GLU A 146 -6.24 12.31 40.11
CA GLU A 146 -7.69 12.40 39.99
C GLU A 146 -8.00 13.02 38.63
N VAL A 147 -8.41 12.18 37.67
CA VAL A 147 -8.69 12.60 36.29
C VAL A 147 -9.97 13.42 36.28
N ASP A 148 -9.81 14.72 36.06
CA ASP A 148 -10.92 15.66 35.93
C ASP A 148 -11.79 15.32 34.69
N THR A 149 -12.92 14.67 34.96
CA THR A 149 -13.85 14.13 33.96
C THR A 149 -14.52 15.21 33.10
N THR A 150 -14.52 16.48 33.53
CA THR A 150 -15.12 17.58 32.76
C THR A 150 -14.34 17.90 31.49
N ASN A 151 -13.01 17.88 31.56
CA ASN A 151 -12.13 18.09 30.40
C ASN A 151 -12.24 16.95 29.38
N LEU A 152 -12.53 15.72 29.83
CA LEU A 152 -12.65 14.55 28.94
C LEU A 152 -13.88 14.66 28.01
N MET A 153 -15.01 15.10 28.55
CA MET A 153 -16.25 15.30 27.77
C MET A 153 -16.08 16.36 26.67
N GLU A 154 -15.33 17.42 26.95
CA GLU A 154 -15.04 18.47 25.96
C GLU A 154 -14.17 17.95 24.80
N ILE A 155 -13.14 17.17 25.13
CA ILE A 155 -12.24 16.56 24.14
C ILE A 155 -13.01 15.58 23.24
N LEU A 156 -13.86 14.72 23.81
CA LEU A 156 -14.65 13.74 23.04
C LEU A 156 -15.66 14.40 22.10
N LYS A 157 -16.25 15.54 22.50
CA LYS A 157 -17.18 16.29 21.65
C LYS A 157 -16.48 16.89 20.42
N LYS A 158 -15.22 17.29 20.57
CA LYS A 158 -14.39 17.85 19.48
C LYS A 158 -13.88 16.79 18.50
N ALA A 159 -13.76 15.52 18.91
CA ALA A 159 -13.26 14.44 18.06
C ALA A 159 -14.29 13.89 17.03
N ARG A 160 -15.59 14.05 17.29
CA ARG A 160 -16.67 13.54 16.43
C ARG A 160 -16.68 14.10 14.98
N PRO A 161 -16.53 15.42 14.73
CA PRO A 161 -16.53 15.95 13.36
C PRO A 161 -15.34 15.46 12.53
N VAL A 162 -14.21 15.16 13.16
CA VAL A 162 -13.00 14.70 12.48
C VAL A 162 -13.23 13.31 11.87
N ARG A 163 -13.84 12.38 12.61
CA ARG A 163 -14.14 11.02 12.10
C ARG A 163 -15.11 11.05 10.92
N ALA A 164 -16.14 11.92 10.98
CA ALA A 164 -17.08 12.09 9.88
C ALA A 164 -16.39 12.65 8.63
N ALA A 165 -15.54 13.67 8.78
CA ALA A 165 -14.77 14.23 7.66
C ALA A 165 -13.80 13.21 7.05
N MET A 166 -13.13 12.40 7.87
CA MET A 166 -12.27 11.31 7.40
C MET A 166 -13.05 10.24 6.63
N MET A 167 -14.25 9.87 7.09
CA MET A 167 -15.11 8.91 6.37
C MET A 167 -15.56 9.45 5.01
N GLN A 168 -15.95 10.73 4.95
CA GLN A 168 -16.30 11.39 3.68
C GLN A 168 -15.10 11.43 2.72
N LEU A 169 -13.90 11.69 3.24
CA LEU A 169 -12.67 11.69 2.45
C LEU A 169 -12.34 10.29 1.91
N LYS A 170 -12.50 9.22 2.71
CA LYS A 170 -12.35 7.82 2.27
C LYS A 170 -13.31 7.51 1.11
N LEU A 171 -14.59 7.88 1.24
CA LEU A 171 -15.60 7.67 0.20
C LEU A 171 -15.30 8.44 -1.09
N LEU A 172 -14.89 9.71 -0.98
CA LEU A 172 -14.50 10.51 -2.13
C LEU A 172 -13.32 9.88 -2.88
N LEU A 173 -12.32 9.38 -2.16
CA LEU A 173 -11.16 8.74 -2.78
C LEU A 173 -11.52 7.41 -3.45
N VAL A 174 -12.45 6.63 -2.88
CA VAL A 174 -13.00 5.44 -3.54
C VAL A 174 -13.69 5.82 -4.84
N ALA A 175 -14.55 6.86 -4.82
CA ALA A 175 -15.26 7.34 -6.00
C ALA A 175 -14.27 7.79 -7.11
N ILE A 176 -13.22 8.52 -6.74
CA ILE A 176 -12.16 8.92 -7.68
C ILE A 176 -11.48 7.68 -8.27
N GLY A 177 -11.09 6.70 -7.45
CA GLY A 177 -10.46 5.47 -7.92
C GLY A 177 -11.34 4.66 -8.88
N VAL A 178 -12.62 4.48 -8.54
CA VAL A 178 -13.60 3.81 -9.41
C VAL A 178 -13.75 4.57 -10.72
N SER A 179 -13.89 5.90 -10.67
CA SER A 179 -14.05 6.73 -11.87
C SER A 179 -12.84 6.64 -12.80
N ALA A 180 -11.62 6.60 -12.26
CA ALA A 180 -10.39 6.44 -13.04
C ALA A 180 -10.32 5.07 -13.73
N ASN A 181 -10.72 3.99 -13.04
CA ASN A 181 -10.80 2.66 -13.64
C ASN A 181 -11.83 2.62 -14.77
N VAL A 182 -13.05 3.12 -14.53
CA VAL A 182 -14.11 3.18 -15.55
C VAL A 182 -13.69 4.02 -16.76
N PHE A 183 -13.05 5.16 -16.52
CA PHE A 183 -12.52 6.02 -17.58
C PHE A 183 -11.49 5.29 -18.43
N SER A 184 -10.56 4.57 -17.79
CA SER A 184 -9.54 3.79 -18.50
C SER A 184 -10.15 2.66 -19.33
N GLU A 185 -11.14 1.96 -18.79
CA GLU A 185 -11.88 0.92 -19.52
C GLU A 185 -12.65 1.48 -20.72
N LYS A 186 -13.25 2.68 -20.57
CA LYS A 186 -13.93 3.36 -21.67
C LYS A 186 -12.98 3.83 -22.76
N ILE A 187 -11.79 4.30 -22.41
CA ILE A 187 -10.74 4.63 -23.39
C ILE A 187 -10.35 3.37 -24.16
N LEU A 188 -10.08 2.26 -23.47
CA LEU A 188 -9.63 1.03 -24.10
C LEU A 188 -10.72 0.43 -25.01
N ALA A 189 -11.98 0.44 -24.56
CA ALA A 189 -13.12 0.01 -25.37
C ALA A 189 -13.38 0.94 -26.58
N GLY A 190 -13.19 2.25 -26.43
CA GLY A 190 -13.39 3.23 -27.50
C GLY A 190 -12.36 3.15 -28.64
N ASN A 191 -11.21 2.53 -28.38
CA ASN A 191 -10.14 2.35 -29.37
C ASN A 191 -10.11 0.94 -30.00
N ASN A 192 -11.13 0.11 -29.75
CA ASN A 192 -11.20 -1.28 -30.23
C ASN A 192 -9.91 -2.09 -29.96
N ILE A 193 -9.24 -1.83 -28.84
CA ILE A 193 -8.04 -2.56 -28.48
C ILE A 193 -8.48 -3.94 -28.00
N ASP A 194 -8.46 -4.90 -28.91
CA ASP A 194 -8.72 -6.30 -28.59
C ASP A 194 -7.51 -6.89 -27.88
N LEU A 195 -7.79 -7.51 -26.74
CA LEU A 195 -6.80 -8.05 -25.81
C LEU A 195 -7.10 -9.51 -25.47
N SER A 196 -8.09 -10.13 -26.13
CA SER A 196 -8.45 -11.53 -25.88
C SER A 196 -7.31 -12.50 -26.18
N ASP A 197 -6.43 -12.13 -27.11
CA ASP A 197 -5.42 -13.02 -27.65
C ASP A 197 -4.09 -12.96 -26.88
N ALA A 198 -3.98 -12.02 -25.93
CA ALA A 198 -2.76 -11.83 -25.16
C ALA A 198 -2.65 -12.91 -24.07
N PRO A 199 -1.64 -13.80 -24.11
CA PRO A 199 -1.52 -14.87 -23.14
C PRO A 199 -1.16 -14.32 -21.77
N LEU A 200 -1.93 -14.69 -20.75
CA LEU A 200 -1.65 -14.39 -19.34
C LEU A 200 -0.28 -14.88 -18.86
N LEU A 201 0.31 -15.84 -19.58
CA LEU A 201 1.64 -16.40 -19.29
C LEU A 201 2.79 -15.52 -19.76
N SER A 202 2.54 -14.44 -20.50
CA SER A 202 3.58 -13.46 -20.79
C SER A 202 4.12 -12.87 -19.50
N SER A 203 5.45 -12.75 -19.38
CA SER A 203 6.10 -12.25 -18.17
C SER A 203 5.66 -10.84 -17.80
N GLY A 204 5.39 -9.98 -18.80
CA GLY A 204 4.86 -8.63 -18.61
C GLY A 204 3.48 -8.60 -17.94
N GLN A 205 2.66 -9.63 -18.16
CA GLN A 205 1.33 -9.74 -17.58
C GLN A 205 1.32 -10.52 -16.26
N LEU A 206 2.14 -11.57 -16.18
CA LEU A 206 2.18 -12.49 -15.05
C LEU A 206 2.72 -11.82 -13.78
N ILE A 207 3.78 -11.02 -13.91
CA ILE A 207 4.41 -10.33 -12.77
C ILE A 207 3.42 -9.40 -12.04
N PRO A 208 2.81 -8.39 -12.70
CA PRO A 208 1.87 -7.49 -12.02
C PRO A 208 0.65 -8.24 -11.49
N PHE A 209 0.17 -9.27 -12.20
CA PHE A 209 -0.93 -10.13 -11.74
C PHE A 209 -0.61 -10.82 -10.41
N ILE A 210 0.51 -11.56 -10.35
CA ILE A 210 0.93 -12.30 -9.15
C ILE A 210 1.20 -11.35 -7.99
N VAL A 211 1.93 -10.24 -8.23
CA VAL A 211 2.26 -9.26 -7.18
C VAL A 211 0.98 -8.62 -6.63
N GLY A 212 0.05 -8.22 -7.50
CA GLY A 212 -1.24 -7.67 -7.10
C GLY A 212 -2.06 -8.65 -6.27
N LEU A 213 -2.18 -9.90 -6.73
CA LEU A 213 -2.92 -10.96 -6.03
C LEU A 213 -2.30 -11.29 -4.66
N ALA A 214 -0.97 -11.49 -4.61
CA ALA A 214 -0.26 -11.78 -3.37
C ALA A 214 -0.42 -10.64 -2.36
N GLY A 215 -0.37 -9.39 -2.81
CA GLY A 215 -0.63 -8.22 -1.97
C GLY A 215 -2.05 -8.18 -1.42
N LEU A 216 -3.05 -8.47 -2.25
CA LEU A 216 -4.45 -8.55 -1.81
C LEU A 216 -4.66 -9.64 -0.76
N VAL A 217 -4.11 -10.83 -0.96
CA VAL A 217 -4.19 -11.94 0.00
C VAL A 217 -3.49 -11.56 1.31
N SER A 218 -2.27 -11.01 1.23
CA SER A 218 -1.50 -10.57 2.40
C SER A 218 -2.25 -9.53 3.22
N THR A 219 -2.79 -8.50 2.57
CA THR A 219 -3.56 -7.45 3.24
C THR A 219 -4.85 -7.99 3.84
N SER A 220 -5.58 -8.84 3.10
CA SER A 220 -6.82 -9.46 3.60
C SER A 220 -6.56 -10.31 4.84
N TRP A 221 -5.46 -11.07 4.84
CA TRP A 221 -5.00 -11.85 5.99
C TRP A 221 -4.63 -10.97 7.19
N SER A 222 -3.87 -9.90 6.95
CA SER A 222 -3.50 -8.92 7.99
C SER A 222 -4.74 -8.26 8.61
N VAL A 223 -5.78 -8.01 7.83
CA VAL A 223 -7.05 -7.46 8.33
C VAL A 223 -7.85 -8.51 9.11
N THR A 224 -8.01 -9.73 8.60
CA THR A 224 -8.85 -10.75 9.26
C THR A 224 -8.24 -11.36 10.52
N ILE A 225 -6.92 -11.52 10.57
CA ILE A 225 -6.23 -12.22 11.66
C ILE A 225 -5.42 -11.28 12.55
N GLY A 226 -5.03 -10.10 12.05
CA GLY A 226 -4.31 -9.10 12.83
C GLY A 226 -5.04 -8.71 14.11
N GLU A 227 -6.38 -8.67 14.06
CA GLU A 227 -7.25 -8.35 15.19
C GLU A 227 -7.07 -9.29 16.40
N ARG A 228 -6.70 -10.57 16.18
CA ARG A 228 -6.74 -11.59 17.25
C ARG A 228 -5.51 -11.61 18.15
N ARG A 229 -4.38 -11.00 17.75
CA ARG A 229 -3.11 -11.15 18.48
C ARG A 229 -2.90 -10.13 19.60
N ASP A 230 -3.57 -8.99 19.56
CA ASP A 230 -3.32 -7.91 20.53
C ASP A 230 -4.16 -8.05 21.83
N THR A 231 -5.15 -8.95 21.85
CA THR A 231 -6.03 -9.18 23.02
C THR A 231 -5.54 -10.26 23.99
N THR A 232 -4.49 -11.01 23.66
CA THR A 232 -4.06 -12.19 24.46
C THR A 232 -2.83 -11.95 25.35
N VAL A 233 -2.32 -10.72 25.43
CA VAL A 233 -1.11 -10.37 26.20
C VAL A 233 -1.40 -9.30 27.27
N GLN A 234 -2.65 -9.21 27.75
CA GLN A 234 -3.01 -8.45 28.94
C GLN A 234 -3.33 -9.43 30.09
#